data_AF-A0A536SMY6-F1
#
_entry.id   AF-A0A536SMY6-F1
#
_cell.length_a   1.000
_cell.length_b   1.000
_cell.length_c   1.000
_cell.angle_alpha   90.00
_cell.angle_beta   90.00
_cell.angle_gamma   90.00
#
_symmetry.space_group_name_H-M   'P 1'
#
loop_
_entity.id
_entity.type
_entity.pdbx_description
1 polymer ?
#
loop_
_entity_poly.entity_id
_entity_poly.type
_entity_poly.pdbx_seq_one_letter_code
_entity_poly.pdbx_strand_id
1 'polypeptide(L)'
;MPLSAHVAVDFVVPRFAPPVRRALYALGIAALAVCFLWALPGTADYLRFMMRERTPVLDWPYGLVYSVFLAAAVMVVLRCLAAIVRPEASDKA
;
A
#
# COMPACT_ATOMS: atom_id res chain seq x y z
N MET A 1 11.71 15.22 16.34
CA MET A 1 12.15 13.86 15.97
C MET A 1 12.63 13.90 14.52
N PRO A 2 13.92 13.67 14.23
CA PRO A 2 14.45 13.92 12.90
C PRO A 2 13.94 12.84 11.92
N LEU A 3 13.33 13.29 10.83
CA LEU A 3 12.82 12.51 9.68
C LEU A 3 13.94 11.93 8.79
N SER A 4 15.10 11.59 9.36
CA SER A 4 16.30 11.20 8.61
C SER A 4 16.15 9.88 7.84
N ALA A 5 15.15 9.06 8.18
CA ALA A 5 14.88 7.80 7.48
C ALA A 5 14.35 8.01 6.05
N HIS A 6 13.61 9.10 5.79
CA HIS A 6 13.14 9.42 4.43
C HIS A 6 14.21 10.14 3.61
N VAL A 7 15.05 10.96 4.25
CA VAL A 7 16.08 11.78 3.58
C VAL A 7 17.29 10.96 3.14
N ALA A 8 17.68 9.89 3.84
CA ALA A 8 18.86 9.10 3.48
C ALA A 8 18.70 8.38 2.12
N VAL A 9 17.49 7.91 1.80
CA VAL A 9 17.20 7.28 0.50
C VAL A 9 17.37 8.30 -0.64
N ASP A 10 16.97 9.55 -0.41
CA ASP A 10 17.12 10.65 -1.36
C ASP A 10 18.57 11.12 -1.59
N PHE A 11 19.54 10.76 -0.74
CA PHE A 11 20.95 11.12 -0.95
C PHE A 11 21.76 10.06 -1.70
N VAL A 12 21.36 8.78 -1.59
CA VAL A 12 22.09 7.66 -2.21
C VAL A 12 21.65 7.46 -3.66
N VAL A 13 20.35 7.57 -3.93
CA VAL A 13 19.73 7.32 -5.23
C VAL A 13 20.13 8.30 -6.35
N PRO A 14 20.36 9.61 -6.11
CA PRO A 14 20.83 10.54 -7.15
C PRO A 14 22.27 10.29 -7.59
N ARG A 15 23.06 9.57 -6.78
CA ARG A 15 24.45 9.24 -7.09
C ARG A 15 24.59 8.10 -8.12
N PHE A 16 23.49 7.39 -8.37
CA PHE A 16 23.42 6.30 -9.35
C PHE A 16 22.85 6.79 -10.69
N ALA A 17 23.29 6.13 -11.78
CA ALA A 17 22.86 6.45 -13.13
C ALA A 17 21.32 6.39 -13.27
N PRO A 18 20.71 7.21 -14.16
CA PRO A 18 19.25 7.26 -14.39
C PRO A 18 18.54 5.90 -14.52
N PRO A 19 19.11 4.85 -15.18
CA PRO A 19 18.44 3.56 -15.26
C PRO A 19 18.37 2.80 -13.93
N VAL A 20 19.39 2.90 -13.07
CA VAL A 20 19.42 2.22 -11.76
C VAL A 20 18.40 2.83 -10.81
N ARG A 21 18.25 4.15 -10.85
CA ARG A 21 17.22 4.87 -10.09
C ARG A 21 15.81 4.39 -10.44
N ARG A 22 15.50 4.24 -11.73
CA ARG A 22 14.19 3.73 -12.19
C ARG A 22 13.95 2.30 -11.73
N ALA A 23 14.96 1.43 -11.79
CA ALA A 23 14.85 0.05 -11.32
C ALA A 23 14.58 -0.03 -9.81
N LEU A 24 15.26 0.78 -9.00
CA LEU A 24 15.05 0.83 -7.55
C LEU A 24 13.65 1.32 -7.18
N TYR A 25 13.13 2.36 -7.84
CA TYR A 25 11.75 2.81 -7.61
C TYR A 25 10.73 1.75 -8.03
N ALA A 26 10.91 1.11 -9.19
CA ALA A 26 10.03 0.03 -9.63
C ALA A 26 10.04 -1.15 -8.65
N LEU A 27 11.22 -1.50 -8.12
CA LEU A 27 11.36 -2.55 -7.12
C LEU A 27 10.67 -2.18 -5.80
N GLY A 28 10.79 -0.94 -5.34
CA GLY A 28 10.09 -0.46 -4.15
C GLY A 28 8.56 -0.53 -4.29
N ILE A 29 8.03 -0.09 -5.43
CA ILE A 29 6.59 -0.16 -5.73
C ILE A 29 6.13 -1.63 -5.83
N ALA A 30 6.91 -2.49 -6.47
CA ALA A 30 6.61 -3.91 -6.58
C ALA A 30 6.62 -4.60 -5.22
N ALA A 31 7.60 -4.33 -4.37
CA ALA A 31 7.67 -4.87 -3.02
C ALA A 31 6.46 -4.44 -2.18
N LEU A 32 6.07 -3.16 -2.26
CA LEU A 32 4.88 -2.65 -1.57
C LEU A 32 3.60 -3.35 -2.06
N ALA A 33 3.44 -3.49 -3.38
CA ALA A 33 2.30 -4.18 -3.98
C ALA A 33 2.19 -5.63 -3.51
N VAL A 34 3.31 -6.37 -3.50
CA VAL A 34 3.37 -7.76 -3.05
C VAL A 34 3.01 -7.89 -1.58
N CYS A 35 3.56 -7.04 -0.70
CA CYS A 35 3.25 -7.05 0.72
C CYS A 35 1.74 -6.83 0.97
N PHE A 36 1.15 -5.83 0.33
CA PHE A 36 -0.29 -5.57 0.48
C PHE A 36 -1.14 -6.69 -0.12
N LEU A 37 -0.79 -7.20 -1.29
CA LEU A 37 -1.51 -8.30 -1.94
C LEU A 37 -1.50 -9.56 -1.04
N TRP A 38 -0.39 -9.83 -0.37
CA TRP A 38 -0.27 -10.94 0.59
C TRP A 38 -1.09 -10.71 1.87
N ALA A 39 -1.24 -9.46 2.30
CA ALA A 39 -2.02 -9.11 3.49
C ALA A 39 -3.55 -9.14 3.26
N LEU A 40 -4.02 -8.99 2.01
CA LEU A 40 -5.44 -9.00 1.66
C LEU A 40 -6.21 -10.25 2.14
N PRO A 41 -5.77 -11.49 1.86
CA PRO A 41 -6.52 -12.68 2.28
C PRO A 41 -6.68 -12.77 3.80
N GLY A 42 -5.63 -12.47 4.56
CA GLY A 42 -5.70 -12.45 6.04
C GLY A 42 -6.65 -11.37 6.56
N THR A 43 -6.64 -10.19 5.94
CA THR A 43 -7.55 -9.10 6.30
C THR A 43 -9.01 -9.44 5.98
N ALA A 44 -9.27 -10.05 4.82
CA ALA A 44 -10.61 -10.46 4.42
C ALA A 44 -11.17 -11.57 5.34
N ASP A 45 -10.35 -12.53 5.73
CA ASP A 45 -10.76 -13.59 6.65
C ASP A 45 -11.06 -13.06 8.06
N TYR A 46 -10.22 -12.14 8.55
CA TYR A 46 -10.46 -11.44 9.81
C TYR A 46 -11.75 -10.62 9.80
N LEU A 47 -12.03 -9.90 8.71
CA LEU A 47 -13.28 -9.15 8.57
C LEU A 47 -14.51 -10.07 8.52
N ARG A 48 -14.41 -11.25 7.89
CA ARG A 48 -15.47 -12.26 7.93
C ARG A 48 -15.71 -12.78 9.33
N PHE A 49 -14.65 -12.99 10.12
CA PHE A 49 -14.78 -13.34 11.54
C PHE A 49 -15.51 -12.22 12.31
N MET A 50 -15.12 -10.96 12.11
CA MET A 50 -15.74 -9.79 12.73
C MET A 50 -17.18 -9.50 12.26
N MET A 51 -17.72 -10.21 11.27
CA MET A 51 -19.15 -10.12 10.92
C MET A 51 -20.06 -10.70 12.01
N ARG A 52 -19.51 -11.55 12.90
CA ARG A 52 -20.28 -12.19 13.97
C ARG A 52 -20.49 -11.28 15.19
N GLU A 53 -19.64 -10.28 15.36
CA GLU A 53 -19.70 -9.34 16.49
C GLU A 53 -20.35 -8.03 16.05
N ARG A 54 -21.15 -7.43 16.94
CA ARG A 54 -21.91 -6.19 16.71
C ARG A 54 -21.31 -5.04 17.52
N THR A 55 -21.35 -3.83 16.98
CA THR A 55 -20.90 -2.63 17.69
C THR A 55 -21.88 -2.25 18.80
N PRO A 56 -21.41 -1.81 19.98
CA PRO A 56 -22.26 -1.60 21.15
C PRO A 56 -23.23 -0.41 21.05
N VAL A 57 -22.96 0.54 20.14
CA VAL A 57 -23.77 1.76 19.98
C VAL A 57 -24.69 1.68 18.76
N LEU A 58 -24.15 1.26 17.62
CA LEU A 58 -24.85 1.32 16.33
C LEU A 58 -25.45 -0.04 15.92
N ASP A 59 -25.15 -1.11 16.67
CA ASP A 59 -25.54 -2.50 16.39
C ASP A 59 -25.16 -2.97 14.96
N TRP A 60 -24.10 -2.38 14.42
CA TRP A 60 -23.56 -2.72 13.11
C TRP A 60 -22.55 -3.85 13.23
N PRO A 61 -22.44 -4.75 12.23
CA PRO A 61 -21.39 -5.75 12.22
C PRO A 61 -20.03 -5.07 12.22
N TYR A 62 -19.15 -5.48 13.13
CA TYR A 62 -17.83 -4.89 13.28
C TYR A 62 -17.04 -4.94 11.97
N GLY A 63 -17.07 -6.06 11.25
CA GLY A 63 -16.37 -6.16 9.97
C GLY A 63 -16.89 -5.20 8.89
N LEU A 64 -18.12 -4.66 8.98
CA LEU A 64 -18.65 -3.72 7.98
C LEU A 64 -18.01 -2.35 8.21
N VAL A 65 -17.92 -1.94 9.46
CA VAL A 65 -17.24 -0.70 9.87
C VAL A 65 -15.76 -0.75 9.47
N TYR A 66 -15.09 -1.88 9.72
CA TYR A 66 -13.67 -2.06 9.40
C TYR A 66 -13.39 -2.45 7.94
N SER A 67 -14.41 -2.68 7.11
CA SER A 67 -14.23 -3.03 5.68
C SER A 67 -13.51 -1.94 4.87
N VAL A 68 -13.57 -0.68 5.34
CA VAL A 68 -12.84 0.45 4.76
C VAL A 68 -11.33 0.20 4.69
N PHE A 69 -10.76 -0.52 5.65
CA PHE A 69 -9.33 -0.87 5.66
C PHE A 69 -9.00 -1.84 4.52
N LEU A 70 -9.84 -2.84 4.27
CA LEU A 70 -9.69 -3.75 3.14
C LEU A 70 -9.82 -3.01 1.81
N ALA A 71 -10.81 -2.12 1.69
CA ALA A 71 -10.99 -1.29 0.49
C ALA A 71 -9.76 -0.41 0.23
N ALA A 72 -9.21 0.24 1.26
CA ALA A 72 -8.00 1.04 1.16
C ALA A 72 -6.79 0.18 0.75
N ALA A 73 -6.62 -0.99 1.34
CA ALA A 73 -5.55 -1.94 0.99
C ALA A 73 -5.63 -2.36 -0.49
N VAL A 74 -6.83 -2.69 -0.98
CA VAL A 74 -7.06 -3.00 -2.40
C VAL A 74 -6.71 -1.79 -3.28
N MET A 75 -7.12 -0.58 -2.89
CA MET A 75 -6.81 0.63 -3.65
C MET A 75 -5.30 0.88 -3.75
N VAL A 76 -4.53 0.62 -2.67
CA VAL A 76 -3.07 0.72 -2.67
C VAL A 76 -2.45 -0.27 -3.66
N VAL A 77 -2.90 -1.52 -3.67
CA VAL A 77 -2.44 -2.54 -4.63
C VAL A 77 -2.72 -2.08 -6.06
N LEU A 78 -3.94 -1.63 -6.36
CA LEU A 78 -4.31 -1.13 -7.68
C LEU A 78 -3.46 0.07 -8.10
N ARG A 79 -3.17 0.99 -7.17
CA ARG A 79 -2.33 2.16 -7.43
C ARG A 79 -0.88 1.75 -7.74
N CYS A 80 -0.33 0.79 -7.01
CA CYS A 80 1.01 0.28 -7.26
C CYS A 80 1.11 -0.43 -8.60
N LEU A 81 0.12 -1.28 -8.94
CA LEU A 81 0.03 -1.94 -10.24
C LEU A 81 -0.10 -0.92 -11.38
N ALA A 82 -0.93 0.11 -11.21
CA ALA A 82 -1.07 1.19 -12.19
C ALA A 82 0.24 1.97 -12.38
N ALA A 83 1.00 2.22 -11.32
CA ALA A 83 2.30 2.88 -11.39
C ALA A 83 3.35 2.03 -12.13
N ILE A 84 3.31 0.71 -11.98
CA ILE A 84 4.19 -0.22 -12.72
C ILE A 84 3.81 -0.28 -14.20
N VAL A 85 2.51 -0.30 -14.53
CA VAL A 85 2.01 -0.39 -15.91
C VAL A 85 2.14 0.95 -16.67
N ARG A 86 1.99 2.08 -15.97
CA ARG A 86 2.07 3.43 -16.54
C ARG A 86 3.09 4.29 -15.78
N PRO A 87 4.39 4.02 -15.90
CA PRO A 87 5.43 4.82 -15.25
C PRO A 87 5.41 6.28 -15.73
N GLU A 88 4.88 6.57 -16.92
CA GLU A 88 4.91 7.89 -17.57
C GLU A 88 3.95 8.92 -16.97
N ALA A 89 2.93 8.48 -16.22
CA ALA A 89 1.98 9.39 -15.57
C ALA A 89 2.49 9.93 -14.22
N SER A 90 3.54 9.33 -13.66
CA SER A 90 4.10 9.72 -12.36
C SER A 90 5.19 10.79 -12.45
N ASP A 91 5.63 11.17 -13.65
CA ASP A 91 6.65 12.21 -13.89
C ASP A 91 6.07 13.63 -13.94
N LYS A 92 4.72 13.76 -13.98
CA LYS A 92 4.01 15.06 -14.05
C LYS A 92 3.29 15.47 -12.75
N ALA A 93 3.47 14.73 -11.65
CA ALA A 93 2.82 15.00 -10.37
C ALA A 93 3.82 15.60 -9.36
#